data_AF-A0A3S1M007-F1
#
_entry.id   AF-A0A3S1M007-F1
#
_cell.length_a   1.000
_cell.length_b   1.000
_cell.length_c   1.000
_cell.angle_alpha   90.00
_cell.angle_beta   90.00
_cell.angle_gamma   90.00
#
_symmetry.space_group_name_H-M   'P 1'
#
loop_
_entity.id
_entity.type
_entity.pdbx_description
1 polymer ?
#
loop_
_entity_poly.entity_id
_entity_poly.type
_entity_poly.pdbx_seq_one_letter_code
_entity_poly.pdbx_strand_id
1 'polypeptide(L)' 'TRAPAMPPLLGKILEIRAAEMNRMGERLCLERGAVPAPRLPITDAEAGFASDGFHASEAGYRAWAEHLVGLVLANEPRVA' A
#
# COMPACT_ATOMS: atom_id res chain seq x y z
N THR A 1 11.17 -11.19 14.85
CA THR A 1 11.32 -11.92 13.56
C THR A 1 12.04 -10.99 12.59
N ARG A 2 12.62 -11.49 11.48
CA ARG A 2 13.22 -10.62 10.45
C ARG A 2 12.09 -10.03 9.61
N ALA A 3 12.12 -8.75 9.27
CA ALA A 3 11.12 -8.11 8.44
C ALA A 3 11.61 -7.99 6.97
N PRO A 4 10.77 -8.30 5.98
CA PRO A 4 9.46 -8.96 6.10
C PRO A 4 9.60 -10.44 6.48
N ALA A 5 8.71 -10.91 7.34
CA ALA A 5 8.66 -12.29 7.85
C ALA A 5 8.02 -13.23 6.83
N MET A 6 8.65 -13.34 5.65
CA MET A 6 8.16 -14.11 4.52
C MET A 6 9.31 -14.81 3.80
N PRO A 7 9.20 -16.13 3.51
CA PRO A 7 10.18 -16.82 2.69
C PRO A 7 10.32 -16.15 1.31
N PRO A 8 11.55 -15.89 0.80
CA PRO A 8 11.74 -15.10 -0.42
C PRO A 8 11.02 -15.65 -1.66
N LEU A 9 10.98 -16.97 -1.84
CA LEU A 9 10.28 -17.59 -2.98
C LEU A 9 8.76 -17.43 -2.87
N LEU A 10 8.21 -17.57 -1.67
CA LEU A 10 6.79 -17.33 -1.42
C LEU A 10 6.45 -15.85 -1.69
N GLY A 11 7.30 -14.92 -1.22
CA GLY A 11 7.15 -13.50 -1.51
C GLY A 11 7.11 -13.18 -3.00
N LYS A 12 7.97 -13.81 -3.81
CA LYS A 12 7.96 -13.65 -5.28
C LYS A 12 6.64 -14.14 -5.90
N ILE A 13 6.11 -15.27 -5.47
CA ILE A 13 4.85 -15.82 -6.00
C ILE A 13 3.66 -14.93 -5.61
N LEU A 14 3.63 -14.47 -4.35
CA LEU A 14 2.58 -13.59 -3.86
C LEU A 14 2.62 -12.22 -4.55
N GLU A 15 3.81 -11.71 -4.86
CA GLU A 15 3.99 -10.46 -5.59
C GLU A 15 3.38 -10.50 -7.00
N ILE A 16 3.52 -11.62 -7.72
CA ILE A 16 2.86 -11.81 -9.03
C ILE A 16 1.34 -11.68 -8.89
N ARG A 17 0.76 -12.29 -7.85
CA ARG A 17 -0.68 -12.18 -7.59
C ARG A 17 -1.09 -10.77 -7.19
N ALA A 18 -0.29 -10.10 -6.37
CA ALA A 18 -0.54 -8.72 -5.96
C ALA A 18 -0.56 -7.78 -7.17
N ALA A 19 0.35 -7.95 -8.13
CA ALA A 19 0.37 -7.17 -9.37
C ALA A 19 -0.94 -7.34 -10.17
N GLU A 20 -1.42 -8.57 -10.36
CA GLU A 20 -2.67 -8.81 -11.08
C GLU A 20 -3.89 -8.27 -10.32
N MET A 21 -3.93 -8.41 -9.00
CA MET A 21 -5.00 -7.85 -8.17
C MET A 21 -5.03 -6.32 -8.26
N ASN A 22 -3.86 -5.66 -8.21
CA ASN A 22 -3.76 -4.21 -8.34
C ASN A 22 -4.22 -3.74 -9.73
N ARG A 23 -3.81 -4.43 -10.80
CA ARG A 23 -4.24 -4.10 -12.17
C ARG A 23 -5.76 -4.21 -12.34
N MET A 24 -6.37 -5.23 -11.74
CA MET A 24 -7.82 -5.42 -11.77
C MET A 24 -8.54 -4.36 -10.92
N GLY A 25 -8.02 -4.05 -9.73
CA GLY A 25 -8.56 -3.03 -8.84
C GLY A 25 -8.50 -1.64 -9.46
N GLU A 26 -7.37 -1.28 -10.07
CA GLU A 26 -7.20 -0.02 -10.80
C GLU A 26 -8.24 0.13 -11.90
N ARG A 27 -8.43 -0.92 -12.73
CA ARG A 27 -9.44 -0.91 -13.78
C ARG A 27 -10.85 -0.68 -13.21
N LEU A 28 -11.21 -1.39 -12.14
CA LEU A 28 -12.52 -1.24 -11.51
C LEU A 28 -12.74 0.17 -10.94
N CYS A 29 -11.73 0.76 -10.30
CA CYS A 29 -11.80 2.14 -9.81
C CYS A 29 -12.14 3.10 -10.95
N LEU A 30 -11.39 3.02 -12.05
CA LEU A 30 -11.58 3.89 -13.22
C LEU A 30 -12.95 3.67 -13.88
N GLU A 31 -13.39 2.42 -14.03
CA GLU A 31 -14.72 2.08 -14.56
C GLU A 31 -15.87 2.64 -13.71
N ARG A 32 -15.65 2.89 -12.42
CA ARG A 32 -16.65 3.41 -11.47
C ARG A 32 -16.45 4.86 -11.06
N GLY A 33 -15.58 5.59 -11.76
CA GLY A 33 -15.31 7.00 -11.47
C GLY A 33 -14.61 7.24 -10.13
N ALA A 34 -13.94 6.23 -9.59
CA ALA A 34 -13.09 6.34 -8.41
C ALA A 34 -11.63 6.55 -8.81
N VAL A 35 -10.85 7.16 -7.93
CA VAL A 35 -9.40 7.34 -8.11
C VAL A 35 -8.67 6.17 -7.45
N PRO A 36 -7.87 5.37 -8.19
CA PRO A 36 -7.11 4.28 -7.61
C PRO A 36 -5.96 4.82 -6.74
N ALA A 37 -5.83 4.28 -5.53
CA ALA A 37 -4.69 4.59 -4.66
C ALA A 37 -3.42 3.87 -5.16
N PRO A 38 -2.28 4.56 -5.29
CA PRO A 38 -1.02 3.94 -5.68
C PRO A 38 -0.50 3.05 -4.56
N ARG A 39 0.20 1.97 -4.93
CA ARG A 39 0.85 1.09 -3.98
C ARG A 39 1.87 1.85 -3.12
N LEU A 40 1.85 1.63 -1.81
CA LEU A 40 2.86 2.15 -0.89
C LEU A 40 4.21 1.46 -1.14
N PRO A 41 5.30 2.19 -1.44
CA PRO A 41 6.64 1.62 -1.51
C PRO A 41 7.16 1.27 -0.11
N ILE A 42 7.92 0.17 -0.02
CA ILE A 42 8.66 -0.16 1.21
C ILE A 42 9.98 0.62 1.18
N THR A 43 10.07 1.69 1.98
CA THR A 43 11.27 2.53 2.11
C THR A 43 12.13 2.14 3.31
N ASP A 44 11.51 1.68 4.39
CA ASP A 44 12.17 1.16 5.59
C ASP A 44 11.45 -0.10 6.07
N ALA A 45 12.07 -1.26 5.84
CA ALA A 45 11.51 -2.55 6.23
C ALA A 45 11.68 -2.86 7.73
N GLU A 46 12.65 -2.26 8.41
CA GLU A 46 12.87 -2.52 9.83
C GLU A 46 11.91 -1.69 10.69
N ALA A 47 11.71 -0.41 10.33
CA ALA A 47 10.77 0.45 11.03
C ALA A 47 9.32 0.24 10.57
N GLY A 48 9.10 -0.08 9.29
CA GLY A 48 7.76 -0.13 8.68
C GLY A 48 6.91 -1.34 9.07
N PHE A 49 7.52 -2.41 9.57
CA PHE A 49 6.83 -3.63 10.00
C PHE A 49 6.74 -3.74 11.52
N ALA A 50 5.64 -4.32 12.00
CA ALA A 50 5.44 -4.61 13.41
C ALA A 50 6.40 -5.71 13.90
N SER A 51 6.37 -6.01 15.21
CA SER A 51 7.27 -7.01 15.82
C SER A 51 7.09 -8.43 15.27
N ASP A 52 5.97 -8.73 14.61
CA ASP A 52 5.75 -9.99 13.90
C ASP A 52 6.45 -10.05 12.53
N GLY A 53 6.93 -8.91 12.03
CA GLY A 53 7.61 -8.75 10.75
C GLY A 53 6.66 -8.82 9.55
N PHE A 54 5.35 -8.75 9.73
CA PHE A 54 4.37 -8.91 8.65
C PHE A 54 3.37 -7.75 8.58
N HIS A 55 2.76 -7.38 9.69
CA HIS A 55 1.83 -6.25 9.72
C HIS A 55 2.58 -4.91 9.70
N ALA A 56 1.89 -3.83 9.33
CA ALA A 56 2.45 -2.49 9.48
C ALA A 56 2.63 -2.13 10.96
N SER A 57 3.75 -1.51 11.30
CA SER A 57 3.95 -0.88 12.61
C SER A 57 3.19 0.46 12.71
N GLU A 58 3.31 1.17 13.83
CA GLU A 58 2.90 2.57 13.92
C GLU A 58 3.54 3.43 12.82
N ALA A 59 4.85 3.28 12.60
CA ALA A 59 5.55 4.00 11.55
C ALA A 59 5.08 3.59 10.15
N GLY A 60 4.77 2.31 9.93
CA GLY A 60 4.19 1.81 8.69
C GLY A 60 2.82 2.43 8.38
N TYR A 61 1.94 2.52 9.39
CA TYR A 61 0.64 3.19 9.22
C TYR A 61 0.77 4.71 9.02
N ARG A 62 1.76 5.36 9.66
CA ARG A 62 2.05 6.78 9.42
C ARG A 62 2.49 7.00 7.97
N ALA A 63 3.42 6.19 7.46
CA ALA A 63 3.86 6.26 6.06
C ALA A 63 2.69 6.02 5.08
N TRP A 64 1.80 5.08 5.39
CA TRP A 64 0.58 4.87 4.61
C TRP A 64 -0.34 6.09 4.60
N ALA A 65 -0.58 6.72 5.76
CA ALA A 65 -1.43 7.90 5.86
C ALA A 65 -0.83 9.08 5.07
N GLU A 66 0.47 9.32 5.19
CA GLU A 66 1.19 10.36 4.45
C GLU A 66 1.17 10.11 2.93
N HIS A 67 1.26 8.85 2.51
CA HIS A 67 1.18 8.48 1.09
C HIS A 67 -0.22 8.72 0.49
N LEU A 68 -1.28 8.58 1.29
CA LEU A 68 -2.65 8.77 0.83
C LEU A 68 -3.20 10.18 1.01
N VAL A 69 -2.67 10.98 1.93
CA VAL A 69 -3.25 12.29 2.29
C VAL A 69 -3.38 13.22 1.08
N GLY A 70 -2.41 13.18 0.16
CA GLY A 70 -2.46 13.97 -1.07
C GLY A 70 -3.66 13.62 -1.96
N LEU A 71 -4.06 12.35 -2.01
CA LEU A 71 -5.22 11.89 -2.79
C LEU A 71 -6.54 12.23 -2.11
N VAL A 72 -6.58 12.18 -0.78
CA VAL A 72 -7.76 12.56 0.00
C VAL A 72 -8.02 14.05 -0.17
N LEU A 73 -6.99 14.88 0.05
CA LEU A 73 -7.10 16.33 -0.05
C LEU A 73 -7.31 16.84 -1.48
N ALA A 74 -6.75 16.17 -2.50
CA ALA A 74 -6.99 16.53 -3.90
C ALA A 74 -8.43 16.26 -4.36
N ASN A 75 -9.16 15.37 -3.67
CA ASN A 75 -10.54 15.03 -3.96
C ASN A 75 -11.56 15.81 -3.12
N GLU A 76 -11.12 16.72 -2.24
CA GLU A 76 -12.05 17.64 -1.58
C GLU A 76 -12.49 18.73 -2.57
N PRO A 77 -13.81 19.00 -2.71
CA PRO A 77 -14.24 20.15 -3.48
C PRO A 77 -13.63 21.41 -2.86
N ARG A 78 -12.95 22.22 -3.67
CA ARG A 78 -12.48 23.54 -3.23
C ARG A 78 -13.73 24.32 -2.81
N VAL A 79 -13.94 24.48 -1.52
CA VAL A 79 -14.92 25.43 -1.00
C VAL A 79 -14.37 26.81 -1.34
N ALA A 80 -15.02 27.45 -2.32
CA ALA A 80 -14.77 28.84 -2.70
C ALA A 80 -15.33 29.80 -1.65
#